data_AF-A0A9D5FGS2-F1
#
_entry.id   AF-A0A9D5FGS2-F1
#
_cell.length_a   1.000
_cell.length_b   1.000
_cell.length_c   1.000
_cell.angle_alpha   90.00
_cell.angle_beta   90.00
_cell.angle_gamma   90.00
#
_symmetry.space_group_name_H-M   'P 1'
#
loop_
_entity.id
_entity.type
_entity.pdbx_description
1 polymer ?
#
loop_
_entity_poly.entity_id
_entity_poly.type
_entity_poly.pdbx_seq_one_letter_code
_entity_poly.pdbx_strand_id
1 'polypeptide(L)'
;MPSKKPVMLHTRHSTKAEVTARLESEAAMHPDRGIPSTEPAVIKKNKVASATWRRVIREYDRLDAKLVSRLDIDLLIDYCIVMAQIDELDHMRSHSYDVWHFLCEQRAKFIAEGNSIEAIALVDKIQKAYEVIIKMDARVDSKRKLVFSYRQSLFMTPRSRTGVTPAEDPEKKTPEDPFEKKLNANLKTALKKVNGGSGGAT
;
A
#
# COMPACT_ATOMS: atom_id res chain seq x y z
N MET A 1 -1.86 13.71 33.28
CA MET A 1 -0.58 14.45 33.21
C MET A 1 -0.43 15.02 31.81
N PRO A 2 0.02 16.27 31.62
CA PRO A 2 0.21 16.85 30.30
C PRO A 2 1.34 16.12 29.55
N SER A 3 1.15 15.86 28.26
CA SER A 3 2.16 15.23 27.41
C SER A 3 3.42 16.10 27.34
N LYS A 4 4.59 15.50 27.61
CA LYS A 4 5.88 16.20 27.50
C LYS A 4 6.17 16.52 26.04
N LYS A 5 6.65 17.73 25.77
CA LYS A 5 6.92 18.23 24.42
C LYS A 5 8.05 17.42 23.74
N PRO A 6 7.98 17.17 22.42
CA PRO A 6 9.02 16.46 21.67
C PRO A 6 10.39 17.14 21.82
N VAL A 7 11.47 16.35 21.85
CA VAL A 7 12.86 16.84 22.01
C VAL A 7 13.22 17.93 20.98
N MET A 8 12.70 17.83 19.76
CA MET A 8 12.88 18.81 18.67
C MET A 8 12.34 20.21 18.97
N LEU A 9 11.40 20.34 19.92
CA LEU A 9 10.82 21.61 20.35
C LEU A 9 11.47 22.15 21.64
N HIS A 10 12.51 21.48 22.15
CA HIS A 10 13.12 21.82 23.41
C HIS A 10 14.19 22.91 23.21
N THR A 11 13.90 24.12 23.69
CA THR A 11 14.78 25.30 23.51
C THR A 11 15.85 25.45 24.58
N ARG A 12 15.92 24.55 25.57
CA ARG A 12 16.93 24.59 26.65
C ARG A 12 18.15 23.74 26.29
N HIS A 13 19.35 24.23 26.64
CA HIS A 13 20.60 23.48 26.58
C HIS A 13 20.48 22.22 27.44
N SER A 14 20.26 21.08 26.78
CA SER A 14 20.16 19.77 27.41
C SER A 14 21.50 19.07 27.29
N THR A 15 21.91 18.30 28.30
CA THR A 15 23.18 17.56 28.20
C THR A 15 23.05 16.41 27.20
N LYS A 16 24.16 15.96 26.59
CA LYS A 16 24.13 14.84 25.63
C LYS A 16 23.46 13.59 26.21
N ALA A 17 23.70 13.30 27.49
CA ALA A 17 23.11 12.16 28.20
C ALA A 17 21.59 12.31 28.41
N GLU A 18 21.08 13.53 28.62
CA GLU A 18 19.64 13.78 28.74
C GLU A 18 18.92 13.67 27.39
N VAL A 19 19.58 14.08 26.31
CA VAL A 19 19.06 13.94 24.95
C VAL A 19 18.97 12.46 24.57
N THR A 20 20.02 11.67 24.82
CA THR A 20 20.02 10.23 24.52
C THR A 20 18.98 9.49 25.34
N ALA A 21 18.89 9.75 26.64
CA ALA A 21 17.89 9.10 27.50
C ALA A 21 16.44 9.43 27.07
N ARG A 22 16.19 10.64 26.55
CA ARG A 22 14.88 10.98 25.99
C ARG A 22 14.62 10.35 24.64
N LEU A 23 15.60 10.33 23.74
CA LEU A 23 15.48 9.64 22.45
C LEU A 23 15.22 8.13 22.65
N GLU A 24 15.89 7.51 23.62
CA GLU A 24 15.67 6.11 24.00
C GLU A 24 14.28 5.91 24.61
N SER A 25 13.82 6.83 25.47
CA SER A 25 12.46 6.80 26.02
C SER A 25 11.39 7.05 24.95
N GLU A 26 11.64 7.90 23.96
CA GLU A 26 10.72 8.17 22.83
C GLU A 26 10.72 6.97 21.87
N ALA A 27 11.88 6.38 21.58
CA ALA A 27 12.00 5.16 20.80
C ALA A 27 11.29 3.97 21.45
N ALA A 28 11.41 3.82 22.78
CA ALA A 28 10.74 2.77 23.54
C ALA A 28 9.20 2.93 23.57
N MET A 29 8.69 4.14 23.34
CA MET A 29 7.25 4.41 23.23
C MET A 29 6.70 4.10 21.83
N HIS A 30 7.55 3.83 20.83
CA HIS A 30 7.11 3.39 19.53
C HIS A 30 7.04 1.86 19.47
N PRO A 31 5.86 1.26 19.22
CA PRO A 31 5.76 -0.18 19.03
C PRO A 31 6.65 -0.63 17.88
N ASP A 32 7.23 -1.82 18.04
CA ASP A 32 8.17 -2.44 17.12
C ASP A 32 7.62 -2.42 15.67
N ARG A 33 8.26 -1.62 14.81
CA ARG A 33 7.71 -1.23 13.50
C ARG A 33 7.89 -2.30 12.42
N GLY A 34 8.72 -3.32 12.68
CA GLY A 34 9.06 -4.34 11.70
C GLY A 34 7.93 -5.31 11.42
N ILE A 35 7.47 -5.37 10.18
CA ILE A 35 6.64 -6.47 9.67
C ILE A 35 7.52 -7.73 9.61
N PRO A 36 7.06 -8.89 10.09
CA PRO A 36 7.79 -10.14 9.95
C PRO A 36 8.07 -10.45 8.47
N SER A 37 9.31 -10.77 8.14
CA SER A 37 9.68 -11.21 6.79
C SER A 37 9.08 -12.59 6.47
N THR A 38 8.85 -13.39 7.51
CA THR A 38 8.33 -14.76 7.42
C THR A 38 6.82 -14.75 7.16
N GLU A 39 6.37 -15.58 6.20
CA GLU A 39 4.95 -15.75 5.93
C GLU A 39 4.19 -16.32 7.15
N PRO A 40 3.02 -15.74 7.48
CA PRO A 40 2.13 -16.28 8.50
C PRO A 40 1.64 -17.70 8.16
N ALA A 41 1.47 -18.53 9.20
CA ALA A 41 1.04 -19.93 9.06
C ALA A 41 -0.31 -20.07 8.33
N VAL A 42 -1.20 -19.09 8.48
CA VAL A 42 -2.53 -19.05 7.86
C VAL A 42 -2.46 -19.06 6.33
N ILE A 43 -1.51 -18.31 5.74
CA ILE A 43 -1.39 -18.17 4.29
C ILE A 43 -0.40 -19.15 3.66
N LYS A 44 0.47 -19.76 4.48
CA LYS A 44 1.58 -20.64 4.04
C LYS A 44 1.13 -21.82 3.17
N LYS A 45 -0.09 -22.34 3.38
CA LYS A 45 -0.65 -23.43 2.56
C LYS A 45 -1.16 -22.94 1.20
N ASN A 46 -1.52 -21.67 1.07
CA ASN A 46 -2.02 -21.08 -0.15
C ASN A 46 -0.87 -20.46 -0.95
N LYS A 47 -0.51 -21.09 -2.07
CA LYS A 47 0.61 -20.69 -2.92
C LYS A 47 0.50 -19.25 -3.43
N VAL A 48 -0.70 -18.82 -3.81
CA VAL A 48 -0.94 -17.48 -4.37
C VAL A 48 -0.89 -16.42 -3.27
N ALA A 49 -1.49 -16.70 -2.11
CA ALA A 49 -1.42 -15.81 -0.96
C ALA A 49 0.02 -15.65 -0.45
N SER A 50 0.76 -16.76 -0.37
CA SER A 50 2.18 -16.79 -0.02
C SER A 50 3.03 -15.97 -1.01
N ALA A 51 2.89 -16.24 -2.31
CA ALA A 51 3.58 -15.45 -3.34
C ALA A 51 3.25 -13.96 -3.26
N THR A 52 1.99 -13.63 -2.96
CA THR A 52 1.53 -12.25 -2.77
C THR A 52 2.20 -11.61 -1.56
N TRP A 53 2.27 -12.30 -0.42
CA TRP A 53 2.98 -11.83 0.77
C TRP A 53 4.43 -11.50 0.47
N ARG A 54 5.18 -12.46 -0.08
CA ARG A 54 6.60 -12.27 -0.45
C ARG A 54 6.82 -11.08 -1.38
N ARG A 55 5.91 -10.86 -2.32
CA ARG A 55 5.96 -9.69 -3.20
C ARG A 55 5.75 -8.40 -2.42
N VAL A 56 4.72 -8.33 -1.58
CA VAL A 56 4.37 -7.11 -0.84
C VAL A 56 5.44 -6.75 0.19
N ILE A 57 5.97 -7.73 0.94
CA ILE A 57 7.09 -7.48 1.87
C ILE A 57 8.30 -6.92 1.13
N ARG A 58 8.67 -7.50 -0.02
CA ARG A 58 9.76 -6.98 -0.85
C ARG A 58 9.51 -5.55 -1.34
N GLU A 59 8.26 -5.22 -1.66
CA GLU A 59 7.89 -3.85 -2.05
C GLU A 59 8.03 -2.88 -0.87
N TYR A 60 7.61 -3.25 0.34
CA TYR A 60 7.81 -2.44 1.54
C TYR A 60 9.28 -2.23 1.89
N ASP A 61 10.09 -3.29 1.80
CA ASP A 61 11.54 -3.22 2.05
C ASP A 61 12.20 -2.24 1.08
N ARG A 62 11.83 -2.28 -0.21
CA ARG A 62 12.37 -1.37 -1.25
C ARG A 62 11.98 0.08 -1.02
N LEU A 63 10.84 0.33 -0.40
CA LEU A 63 10.26 1.67 -0.26
C LEU A 63 10.58 2.30 1.10
N ASP A 64 11.34 1.62 1.97
CA ASP A 64 11.54 1.97 3.37
C ASP A 64 10.20 2.40 4.01
N ALA A 65 9.18 1.56 3.84
CA ALA A 65 7.81 1.90 4.20
C ALA A 65 7.64 1.91 5.73
N LYS A 66 8.05 3.02 6.36
CA LYS A 66 7.95 3.26 7.82
C LYS A 66 6.50 3.34 8.36
N LEU A 67 5.51 3.28 7.47
CA LEU A 67 4.09 3.51 7.78
C LEU A 67 3.31 2.24 8.10
N VAL A 68 3.77 1.08 7.62
CA VAL A 68 3.09 -0.20 7.84
C VAL A 68 3.84 -0.92 8.95
N SER A 69 3.10 -1.32 9.98
CA SER A 69 3.64 -1.88 11.22
C SER A 69 3.05 -3.25 11.53
N ARG A 70 3.41 -3.83 12.67
CA ARG A 70 2.78 -5.07 13.15
C ARG A 70 1.26 -4.97 13.31
N LEU A 71 0.72 -3.78 13.54
CA LEU A 71 -0.73 -3.57 13.68
C LEU A 71 -1.47 -3.82 12.35
N ASP A 72 -0.78 -3.76 11.23
CA ASP A 72 -1.35 -3.93 9.89
C ASP A 72 -1.23 -5.38 9.38
N ILE A 73 -0.66 -6.30 10.17
CA ILE A 73 -0.41 -7.69 9.76
C ILE A 73 -1.71 -8.39 9.37
N ASP A 74 -2.77 -8.25 10.16
CA ASP A 74 -4.04 -8.93 9.88
C ASP A 74 -4.66 -8.42 8.56
N LEU A 75 -4.61 -7.10 8.34
CA LEU A 75 -5.06 -6.49 7.09
C LEU A 75 -4.21 -6.95 5.89
N LEU A 76 -2.91 -7.14 6.09
CA LEU A 76 -2.00 -7.67 5.07
C LEU A 76 -2.27 -9.15 4.76
N ILE A 77 -2.59 -9.95 5.78
CA ILE A 77 -3.03 -11.34 5.63
C ILE A 77 -4.33 -11.38 4.83
N ASP A 78 -5.33 -10.58 5.19
CA ASP A 78 -6.60 -10.48 4.48
C ASP A 78 -6.40 -10.07 3.02
N TYR A 79 -5.53 -9.09 2.76
CA TYR A 79 -5.15 -8.71 1.40
C TYR A 79 -4.60 -9.90 0.61
N CYS A 80 -3.70 -10.68 1.19
CA CYS A 80 -3.12 -11.85 0.53
C CYS A 80 -4.16 -12.94 0.26
N ILE A 81 -5.09 -13.16 1.19
CA ILE A 81 -6.18 -14.12 1.03
C ILE A 81 -7.12 -13.68 -0.09
N VAL A 82 -7.56 -12.42 -0.10
CA VAL A 82 -8.48 -11.92 -1.14
C VAL A 82 -7.82 -11.98 -2.51
N MET A 83 -6.53 -11.67 -2.64
CA MET A 83 -5.77 -11.83 -3.88
C MET A 83 -5.80 -13.28 -4.38
N ALA A 84 -5.60 -14.26 -3.49
CA ALA A 84 -5.68 -15.68 -3.87
C ALA A 84 -7.09 -16.12 -4.28
N GLN A 85 -8.12 -15.59 -3.62
CA GLN A 85 -9.49 -15.89 -4.00
C GLN A 85 -9.91 -15.24 -5.33
N ILE A 86 -9.32 -14.10 -5.71
CA ILE A 86 -9.53 -13.50 -7.03
C ILE A 86 -8.95 -14.42 -8.11
N ASP A 87 -7.73 -14.92 -7.89
CA ASP A 87 -7.07 -15.86 -8.80
C ASP A 87 -7.90 -17.14 -9.01
N GLU A 88 -8.43 -17.71 -7.92
CA GLU A 88 -9.35 -18.87 -7.99
C GLU A 88 -10.62 -18.56 -8.80
N LEU A 89 -11.23 -17.39 -8.57
CA LEU A 89 -12.42 -16.98 -9.33
C LEU A 89 -12.09 -16.73 -10.81
N ASP A 90 -10.94 -16.16 -11.13
CA ASP A 90 -10.51 -15.95 -12.52
C ASP A 90 -10.30 -17.31 -13.23
N HIS A 91 -9.76 -18.32 -12.55
CA HIS A 91 -9.67 -19.70 -13.06
C HIS A 91 -11.04 -20.35 -13.31
N MET A 92 -11.93 -20.29 -12.33
CA MET A 92 -13.30 -20.82 -12.46
C MET A 92 -14.09 -20.10 -13.56
N ARG A 93 -13.88 -18.79 -13.72
CA ARG A 93 -14.47 -17.98 -14.78
C ARG A 93 -13.98 -18.46 -16.14
N SER A 94 -12.66 -18.65 -16.31
CA SER A 94 -12.08 -19.17 -17.57
C SER A 94 -12.72 -20.51 -17.96
N HIS A 95 -12.81 -21.44 -17.00
CA HIS A 95 -13.44 -22.74 -17.26
C HIS A 95 -14.92 -22.61 -17.64
N SER A 96 -15.65 -21.69 -17.01
CA SER A 96 -17.06 -21.43 -17.33
C SER A 96 -17.22 -20.87 -18.75
N TYR A 97 -16.29 -20.04 -19.22
CA TYR A 97 -16.25 -19.58 -20.61
C TYR A 97 -16.03 -20.73 -21.59
N ASP A 98 -15.11 -21.65 -21.30
CA ASP A 98 -14.85 -22.82 -22.15
C ASP A 98 -16.10 -23.69 -22.30
N VAL A 99 -16.80 -23.95 -21.18
CA VAL A 99 -18.07 -24.70 -21.19
C VAL A 99 -19.14 -23.97 -21.99
N TRP A 100 -19.30 -22.66 -21.78
CA TRP A 100 -20.27 -21.86 -22.52
C TRP A 100 -19.99 -21.88 -24.03
N HIS A 101 -18.73 -21.72 -24.42
CA HIS A 101 -18.30 -21.78 -25.82
C HIS A 101 -18.60 -23.14 -26.44
N PHE A 102 -18.26 -24.23 -25.75
CA PHE A 102 -18.56 -25.59 -26.18
C PHE A 102 -20.07 -25.81 -26.40
N LEU A 103 -20.92 -25.33 -25.48
CA LEU A 103 -22.38 -25.45 -25.63
C LEU A 103 -22.90 -24.65 -26.84
N CYS A 104 -22.35 -23.46 -27.08
CA CYS A 104 -22.68 -22.64 -28.25
C CYS A 104 -22.28 -23.34 -29.56
N GLU A 105 -21.09 -23.92 -29.62
CA GLU A 105 -20.63 -24.70 -30.79
C GLU A 105 -21.50 -25.93 -31.04
N GLN A 106 -21.83 -26.69 -29.99
CA GLN A 106 -22.70 -27.86 -30.10
C GLN A 106 -24.10 -27.49 -30.58
N ARG A 107 -24.64 -26.37 -30.10
CA ARG A 107 -25.92 -25.84 -30.61
C ARG A 107 -25.83 -25.45 -32.08
N ALA A 108 -24.76 -24.82 -32.51
CA ALA A 108 -24.56 -24.46 -33.92
C ALA A 108 -24.50 -25.70 -34.83
N LYS A 109 -23.85 -26.78 -34.39
CA LYS A 109 -23.83 -28.07 -35.11
C LYS A 109 -25.22 -28.68 -35.25
N PHE A 110 -26.00 -28.75 -34.16
CA PHE A 110 -27.37 -29.26 -34.24
C PHE A 110 -28.26 -28.44 -35.19
N ILE A 111 -28.10 -27.12 -35.23
CA ILE A 111 -28.81 -26.28 -36.20
C ILE A 111 -28.39 -26.62 -37.63
N ALA A 112 -27.09 -26.78 -37.90
CA ALA A 112 -26.58 -27.13 -39.22
C ALA A 112 -27.04 -28.52 -39.69
N GLU A 113 -27.20 -29.47 -38.77
CA GLU A 113 -27.70 -30.82 -39.02
C GLU A 113 -29.23 -30.89 -39.13
N GLY A 114 -29.95 -29.77 -38.95
CA GLY A 114 -31.41 -29.72 -38.96
C GLY A 114 -32.07 -30.27 -37.68
N ASN A 115 -31.27 -30.62 -36.66
CA ASN A 115 -31.74 -31.18 -35.42
C ASN A 115 -32.23 -30.10 -34.44
N SER A 116 -33.42 -29.57 -34.71
CA SER A 116 -33.96 -28.39 -34.02
C SER A 116 -34.34 -28.64 -32.57
N ILE A 117 -34.77 -29.86 -32.21
CA ILE A 117 -35.20 -30.19 -30.84
C ILE A 117 -34.00 -30.14 -29.90
N GLU A 118 -32.89 -30.77 -30.29
CA GLU A 118 -31.64 -30.82 -29.53
C GLU A 118 -31.00 -29.44 -29.42
N ALA A 119 -31.07 -28.63 -30.49
CA ALA A 119 -30.62 -27.24 -30.47
C ALA A 119 -31.40 -26.37 -29.48
N ILE A 120 -32.71 -26.57 -29.35
CA ILE A 120 -33.57 -25.88 -28.37
C ILE A 120 -33.24 -26.34 -26.95
N ALA A 121 -33.03 -27.64 -26.74
CA ALA A 121 -32.69 -28.20 -25.42
C ALA A 121 -31.37 -27.65 -24.84
N LEU A 122 -30.46 -27.14 -25.68
CA LEU A 122 -29.22 -26.50 -25.24
C LEU A 122 -29.38 -25.03 -24.79
N VAL A 123 -30.45 -24.34 -25.18
CA VAL A 123 -30.63 -22.90 -24.90
C VAL A 123 -30.62 -22.61 -23.40
N ASP A 124 -31.37 -23.41 -22.62
CA ASP A 124 -31.43 -23.26 -21.15
C ASP A 124 -30.05 -23.51 -20.50
N LYS A 125 -29.28 -24.49 -21.00
CA LYS A 125 -27.92 -24.77 -20.50
C LYS A 125 -26.96 -23.64 -20.81
N ILE A 126 -27.03 -23.08 -22.02
CA ILE A 126 -26.22 -21.91 -22.44
C ILE A 126 -26.55 -20.71 -21.56
N GLN A 127 -27.84 -20.44 -21.34
CA GLN A 127 -28.28 -19.33 -20.48
C GLN A 127 -27.77 -19.51 -19.06
N LYS A 128 -27.90 -20.70 -18.46
CA LYS A 128 -27.39 -20.99 -17.12
C LYS A 128 -25.87 -20.82 -17.02
N ALA A 129 -25.12 -21.30 -18.00
CA ALA A 129 -23.67 -21.10 -18.04
C ALA A 129 -23.30 -19.61 -18.12
N TYR A 130 -24.01 -18.84 -18.94
CA TYR A 130 -23.81 -17.40 -19.06
C TYR A 130 -24.15 -16.65 -17.76
N GLU A 131 -25.24 -17.02 -17.08
CA GLU A 131 -25.59 -16.46 -15.77
C GLU A 131 -24.53 -16.74 -14.70
N VAL A 132 -23.91 -17.92 -14.73
CA VAL A 132 -22.78 -18.24 -13.83
C VAL A 132 -21.62 -17.29 -14.10
N ILE A 133 -21.23 -17.09 -15.36
CA ILE A 133 -20.16 -16.16 -15.74
C ILE A 133 -20.43 -14.75 -15.21
N ILE A 134 -21.63 -14.21 -15.42
CA ILE A 134 -22.00 -12.87 -14.92
C ILE A 134 -21.88 -12.79 -13.39
N LYS A 135 -22.36 -13.82 -12.68
CA LYS A 135 -22.27 -13.88 -11.21
C LYS A 135 -20.82 -13.96 -10.74
N MET A 136 -19.95 -14.63 -11.48
CA MET A 136 -18.51 -14.69 -11.18
C MET A 136 -17.85 -13.33 -11.40
N ASP A 137 -18.14 -12.65 -12.51
CA ASP A 137 -17.63 -11.31 -12.81
C ASP A 137 -18.01 -10.31 -11.71
N ALA A 138 -19.27 -10.30 -11.29
CA ALA A 138 -19.73 -9.43 -10.21
C ALA A 138 -18.99 -9.68 -8.87
N ARG A 139 -18.68 -10.95 -8.57
CA ARG A 139 -17.92 -11.34 -7.36
C ARG A 139 -16.46 -10.92 -7.46
N VAL A 140 -15.83 -11.14 -8.62
CA VAL A 140 -14.45 -10.72 -8.88
C VAL A 140 -14.32 -9.21 -8.75
N ASP A 141 -15.22 -8.44 -9.35
CA ASP A 141 -15.21 -6.98 -9.26
C ASP A 141 -15.39 -6.47 -7.83
N SER A 142 -16.27 -7.12 -7.06
CA SER A 142 -16.45 -6.79 -5.64
C SER A 142 -15.17 -7.03 -4.83
N LYS A 143 -14.47 -8.14 -5.08
CA LYS A 143 -13.18 -8.42 -4.43
C LYS A 143 -12.08 -7.48 -4.90
N ARG A 144 -12.03 -7.11 -6.19
CA ARG A 144 -11.07 -6.14 -6.73
C ARG A 144 -11.26 -4.75 -6.10
N LYS A 145 -12.51 -4.33 -5.86
CA LYS A 145 -12.82 -3.11 -5.09
C LYS A 145 -12.32 -3.20 -3.65
N LEU A 146 -12.53 -4.33 -2.97
CA LEU A 146 -12.03 -4.55 -1.62
C LEU A 146 -10.50 -4.51 -1.56
N VAL A 147 -9.82 -5.17 -2.51
CA VAL A 147 -8.35 -5.13 -2.67
C VAL A 147 -7.86 -3.71 -2.86
N PHE A 148 -8.55 -2.90 -3.65
CA PHE A 148 -8.19 -1.48 -3.83
C PHE A 148 -8.29 -0.70 -2.51
N SER A 149 -9.36 -0.92 -1.73
CA SER A 149 -9.52 -0.32 -0.39
C SER A 149 -8.37 -0.73 0.53
N TYR A 150 -8.03 -2.02 0.60
CA TYR A 150 -6.89 -2.50 1.38
C TYR A 150 -5.57 -1.89 0.93
N ARG A 151 -5.34 -1.72 -0.38
CA ARG A 151 -4.14 -1.03 -0.91
C ARG A 151 -4.04 0.42 -0.46
N GLN A 152 -5.17 1.11 -0.33
CA GLN A 152 -5.18 2.48 0.17
C GLN A 152 -4.80 2.51 1.66
N SER A 153 -5.44 1.68 2.48
CA SER A 153 -5.16 1.58 3.92
C SER A 153 -3.73 1.13 4.22
N LEU A 154 -3.18 0.22 3.43
CA LEU A 154 -1.82 -0.30 3.58
C LEU A 154 -0.75 0.57 2.89
N PHE A 155 -1.08 1.81 2.49
CA PHE A 155 -0.11 2.72 1.86
C PHE A 155 0.57 2.16 0.61
N MET A 156 -0.09 1.28 -0.14
CA MET A 156 0.45 0.71 -1.38
C MET A 156 0.20 1.57 -2.63
N THR A 157 -0.62 2.62 -2.53
CA THR A 157 -0.93 3.51 -3.66
C THR A 157 -0.16 4.83 -3.55
N PRO A 158 0.24 5.47 -4.67
CA PRO A 158 0.90 6.77 -4.63
C PRO A 158 0.09 7.82 -3.84
N ARG A 159 -1.23 7.84 -4.05
CA ARG A 159 -2.15 8.76 -3.36
C ARG A 159 -2.20 8.52 -1.85
N SER A 160 -2.17 7.26 -1.39
CA SER A 160 -2.17 7.02 0.05
C SER A 160 -0.85 7.42 0.71
N ARG A 161 0.26 7.47 -0.04
CA ARG A 161 1.57 7.89 0.45
C ARG A 161 1.74 9.42 0.53
N THR A 162 1.11 10.16 -0.38
CA THR A 162 1.23 11.63 -0.42
C THR A 162 0.67 12.24 0.87
N GLY A 163 1.54 12.85 1.68
CA GLY A 163 1.18 13.55 2.92
C GLY A 163 1.35 12.74 4.21
N VAL A 164 1.75 11.48 4.12
CA VAL A 164 1.94 10.60 5.30
C VAL A 164 3.41 10.29 5.56
N THR A 165 4.32 10.65 4.64
CA THR A 165 5.77 10.53 4.85
C THR A 165 6.17 11.22 6.15
N PRO A 166 6.73 10.49 7.15
CA PRO A 166 7.32 11.13 8.32
C PRO A 166 8.41 12.09 7.85
N ALA A 167 8.49 13.28 8.47
CA ALA A 167 9.57 14.22 8.19
C ALA A 167 10.92 13.49 8.30
N GLU A 168 11.82 13.73 7.34
CA GLU A 168 13.16 13.13 7.33
C GLU A 168 13.85 13.38 8.68
N ASP A 169 14.57 12.37 9.18
CA ASP A 169 15.40 12.51 10.37
C ASP A 169 16.34 13.72 10.16
N PRO A 170 16.36 14.69 11.09
CA PRO A 170 17.21 15.89 10.98
C PRO A 170 18.71 15.55 10.94
N GLU A 171 19.08 14.31 11.24
CA GLU A 171 20.45 13.78 11.20
C GLU A 171 20.92 13.42 9.78
N LYS A 172 20.02 13.31 8.80
CA LYS A 172 20.35 13.20 7.37
C LYS A 172 20.27 14.55 6.64
N LYS A 173 20.59 15.65 7.31
CA LYS A 173 20.96 16.87 6.58
C LYS A 173 22.21 16.56 5.76
N THR A 174 22.03 16.40 4.45
CA THR A 174 23.11 16.49 3.46
C THR A 174 24.01 17.67 3.87
N PRO A 175 25.34 17.50 3.98
CA PRO A 175 26.21 18.59 4.35
C PRO A 175 25.94 19.77 3.41
N GLU A 176 25.53 20.91 3.99
CA GLU A 176 25.13 22.10 3.25
C GLU A 176 26.16 22.39 2.15
N ASP A 177 25.69 22.49 0.91
CA ASP A 177 26.54 22.79 -0.25
C ASP A 177 27.36 24.07 0.08
N PRO A 178 28.69 24.07 -0.14
CA PRO A 178 29.54 25.24 0.10
C PRO A 178 29.00 26.55 -0.48
N PHE A 179 28.21 26.46 -1.56
CA PHE A 179 27.56 27.62 -2.17
C PHE A 179 26.41 28.19 -1.31
N GLU A 180 25.53 27.34 -0.76
CA GLU A 180 24.41 27.77 0.09
C GLU A 180 24.90 28.44 1.38
N LYS A 181 26.01 27.95 1.94
CA LYS A 181 26.62 28.51 3.14
C LYS A 181 27.12 29.94 2.91
N LYS A 182 27.73 30.21 1.74
CA LYS A 182 28.17 31.56 1.35
C LYS A 182 27.00 32.50 1.09
N LEU A 183 25.94 32.02 0.44
CA LEU A 183 24.76 32.82 0.16
C LEU A 183 24.04 33.25 1.44
N ASN A 184 23.87 32.32 2.38
CA ASN A 184 23.23 32.58 3.68
C ASN A 184 24.06 33.49 4.59
N ALA A 185 25.39 33.38 4.55
CA ALA A 185 26.29 34.30 5.25
C ALA A 185 26.18 35.72 4.69
N ASN A 186 26.18 35.88 3.36
CA ASN A 186 26.07 37.18 2.72
C ASN A 186 24.71 37.85 2.98
N LEU A 187 23.61 37.08 2.94
CA LEU A 187 22.27 37.57 3.25
C LEU A 187 22.15 38.07 4.70
N LYS A 188 22.72 37.34 5.68
CA LYS A 188 22.75 37.78 7.08
C LYS A 188 23.57 39.06 7.26
N THR A 189 24.66 39.20 6.51
CA THR A 189 25.51 40.39 6.57
C THR A 189 24.82 41.61 5.95
N ALA A 190 24.07 41.42 4.87
CA ALA A 190 23.25 42.45 4.23
C ALA A 190 22.11 42.91 5.14
N LEU A 191 21.38 41.98 5.76
CA LEU A 191 20.29 42.29 6.71
C LEU A 191 20.81 43.03 7.96
N LYS A 192 22.02 42.72 8.42
CA LYS A 192 22.65 43.41 9.56
C LYS A 192 23.06 44.85 9.21
N LYS A 193 23.43 45.12 7.94
CA LYS A 193 23.67 46.48 7.45
C LYS A 193 22.38 47.30 7.33
N VAL A 194 21.26 46.67 6.96
CA VAL A 194 19.95 47.34 6.87
C VAL A 194 19.39 47.67 8.25
N ASN A 195 19.56 46.79 9.24
CA ASN A 195 19.06 47.01 10.61
C ASN A 195 20.01 47.80 11.53
N GLY A 196 21.25 48.07 11.11
CA GLY A 196 22.25 48.82 11.89
C GLY A 196 22.29 50.33 11.61
N GLY A 197 21.42 50.83 10.73
CA GLY A 197 21.43 52.21 10.25
C GLY A 197 20.21 53.03 10.68
N SER A 198 19.86 53.05 11.97
CA SER A 198 18.97 54.10 12.51
C SER A 198 19.35 54.43 13.95
N GLY A 199 20.20 55.43 14.13
CA GLY A 199 20.54 55.96 15.44
C GLY A 199 21.76 56.87 15.43
N GLY A 200 21.59 58.14 15.04
CA GLY A 200 22.54 59.20 15.39
C GLY A 200 22.55 60.42 14.45
N ALA A 201 22.35 61.60 15.06
CA ALA A 201 22.28 62.96 14.51
C ALA A 201 20.97 63.29 13.76
N THR A 202 20.15 64.26 14.15
CA THR A 202 20.33 65.51 14.93
C THR A 202 19.12 65.83 15.78
#